data_AF-A0A226M597-F1
#
_entry.id   AF-A0A226M597-F1
#
_cell.length_a   1.000
_cell.length_b   1.000
_cell.length_c   1.000
_cell.angle_alpha   90.00
_cell.angle_beta   90.00
_cell.angle_gamma   90.00
#
_symmetry.space_group_name_H-M   'P 1'
#
loop_
_entity.id
_entity.type
_entity.pdbx_description
1 polymer ?
#
loop_
_entity_poly.entity_id
_entity_poly.type
_entity_poly.pdbx_seq_one_letter_code
_entity_poly.pdbx_strand_id
1 'polypeptide(L)'
;KIKEITYMHSEGILAGELKHGPLARIDKQMPVIMVIMKDPCFTKCQNALQQVTARQGRPIILCSKEDTESSKFAYKTIELPHTVDCLQGILSVIPLQLLSFHLAVLRGYDVSAFYI
;
A
#
# COMPACT_ATOMS: atom_id res chain seq x y z
N LYS A 1 -4.36 -4.66 10.61
CA LYS A 1 -5.00 -5.84 9.97
C LYS A 1 -4.02 -6.88 9.44
N ILE A 2 -3.14 -6.59 8.47
CA ILE A 2 -2.20 -7.61 7.93
C ILE A 2 -1.43 -8.33 9.06
N LYS A 3 -0.75 -7.58 9.94
CA LYS A 3 -0.08 -8.16 11.11
C LYS A 3 -0.99 -8.97 12.03
N GLU A 4 -2.22 -8.51 12.26
CA GLU A 4 -3.16 -9.14 13.18
C GLU A 4 -3.66 -10.49 12.66
N ILE A 5 -4.01 -10.55 11.36
CA ILE A 5 -4.73 -11.69 10.79
C ILE A 5 -3.76 -12.68 10.12
N THR A 6 -2.65 -12.18 9.56
CA THR A 6 -1.70 -13.03 8.80
C THR A 6 -0.41 -13.32 9.57
N TYR A 7 -0.24 -12.76 10.79
CA TYR A 7 0.98 -12.81 11.60
C TYR A 7 2.26 -12.37 10.87
N MET A 8 2.13 -11.68 9.73
CA MET A 8 3.28 -11.14 9.02
C MET A 8 3.78 -9.90 9.75
N HIS A 9 5.10 -9.74 9.82
CA HIS A 9 5.65 -8.45 10.21
C HIS A 9 5.25 -7.41 9.16
N SER A 10 4.43 -6.44 9.56
CA SER A 10 4.03 -5.32 8.72
C SER A 10 4.12 -4.03 9.54
N GLU A 11 4.61 -2.96 8.92
CA GLU A 11 4.78 -1.65 9.52
C GLU A 11 4.16 -0.59 8.60
N GLY A 12 3.38 0.33 9.17
CA GLY A 12 2.81 1.47 8.45
C GLY A 12 3.73 2.67 8.59
N ILE A 13 4.15 3.25 7.47
CA ILE A 13 5.11 4.37 7.43
C ILE A 13 4.51 5.51 6.62
N LEU A 14 4.64 6.73 7.13
CA LEU A 14 4.27 7.93 6.38
C LEU A 14 5.28 8.15 5.24
N ALA A 15 4.78 8.47 4.04
CA ALA A 15 5.62 8.64 2.86
C ALA A 15 6.78 9.65 3.06
N GLY A 16 6.57 10.69 3.88
CA GLY A 16 7.59 11.69 4.20
C GLY A 16 8.74 11.16 5.08
N GLU A 17 8.48 10.15 5.90
CA GLU A 17 9.42 9.61 6.89
C GLU A 17 10.30 8.48 6.34
N LEU A 18 10.06 8.07 5.10
CA LEU A 18 10.70 6.89 4.51
C LEU A 18 12.24 6.99 4.55
N LYS A 19 12.80 8.19 4.44
CA LYS A 19 14.26 8.45 4.38
C LYS A 19 15.00 8.22 5.70
N HIS A 20 14.33 8.21 6.85
CA HIS A 20 14.98 8.25 8.16
C HIS A 20 15.34 6.87 8.75
N GLY A 21 15.32 5.81 7.93
CA GLY A 21 15.68 4.45 8.37
C GLY A 21 14.98 3.34 7.61
N PRO A 22 13.65 3.40 7.39
CA PRO A 22 12.92 2.30 6.76
C PRO A 22 13.39 1.97 5.34
N LEU A 23 13.89 2.98 4.62
CA LEU A 23 14.48 2.82 3.28
C LEU A 23 15.62 1.80 3.21
N ALA A 24 16.36 1.59 4.31
CA ALA A 24 17.46 0.64 4.35
C ALA A 24 17.01 -0.83 4.26
N ARG A 25 15.73 -1.11 4.56
CA ARG A 25 15.15 -2.46 4.51
C ARG A 25 14.48 -2.79 3.18
N ILE A 26 14.41 -1.83 2.25
CA ILE A 26 13.77 -2.01 0.95
C ILE A 26 14.73 -2.70 0.00
N ASP A 27 14.32 -3.86 -0.51
CA ASP A 27 14.97 -4.60 -1.58
C ASP A 27 13.92 -5.21 -2.53
N LYS A 28 14.34 -6.09 -3.43
CA LYS A 28 13.44 -6.78 -4.38
C LYS A 28 12.49 -7.79 -3.73
N GLN A 29 12.81 -8.30 -2.55
CA GLN A 29 12.09 -9.38 -1.88
C GLN A 29 11.06 -8.83 -0.88
N MET A 30 11.28 -7.63 -0.36
CA MET A 30 10.36 -6.96 0.57
C MET A 30 9.09 -6.52 -0.16
N PRO A 31 7.90 -7.07 0.17
CA PRO A 31 6.64 -6.60 -0.39
C PRO A 31 6.31 -5.22 0.17
N VAL A 32 6.03 -4.27 -0.73
CA VAL A 32 5.66 -2.90 -0.36
C VAL A 32 4.27 -2.61 -0.89
N ILE A 33 3.42 -2.01 -0.07
CA ILE A 33 2.11 -1.50 -0.47
C ILE A 33 2.15 0.01 -0.28
N MET A 34 1.78 0.77 -1.32
CA MET A 34 1.75 2.23 -1.28
C MET A 34 0.35 2.74 -1.60
N VAL A 35 -0.07 3.78 -0.89
CA VAL A 35 -1.32 4.51 -1.17
C VAL A 35 -0.95 5.86 -1.75
N ILE A 36 -1.31 6.08 -3.01
CA ILE A 36 -0.93 7.26 -3.81
C ILE A 36 -2.18 7.81 -4.49
N MET A 37 -2.97 8.58 -3.74
CA MET A 37 -4.16 9.26 -4.25
C MET A 37 -3.82 10.67 -4.74
N LYS A 38 -4.64 11.23 -5.64
CA LYS A 38 -4.45 12.60 -6.18
C LYS A 38 -4.93 13.64 -5.15
N ASP A 39 -4.29 13.65 -3.99
CA ASP A 39 -4.56 14.52 -2.85
C ASP A 39 -3.34 15.43 -2.55
N PRO A 40 -3.38 16.32 -1.53
CA PRO A 40 -2.24 17.19 -1.20
C PRO A 40 -0.94 16.44 -0.83
N CYS A 41 -1.02 15.15 -0.49
CA CYS A 41 0.13 14.29 -0.21
C CYS A 41 0.70 13.61 -1.47
N PHE A 42 0.04 13.70 -2.63
CA PHE A 42 0.43 13.04 -3.87
C PHE A 42 1.93 13.22 -4.19
N THR A 43 2.43 14.46 -4.19
CA THR A 43 3.85 14.75 -4.48
C THR A 43 4.81 14.07 -3.50
N LYS A 44 4.45 13.99 -2.22
CA LYS A 44 5.26 13.31 -1.19
C LYS A 44 5.27 11.81 -1.44
N CYS A 45 4.11 11.22 -1.72
CA CYS A 45 3.97 9.80 -2.04
C CYS A 45 4.70 9.42 -3.33
N GLN A 46 4.66 10.28 -4.35
CA GLN A 46 5.35 10.09 -5.61
C GLN A 46 6.88 10.11 -5.43
N ASN A 47 7.39 11.02 -4.60
CA ASN A 47 8.80 11.04 -4.23
C ASN A 47 9.21 9.76 -3.48
N ALA A 48 8.38 9.30 -2.54
CA ALA A 48 8.62 8.04 -1.85
C ALA A 48 8.63 6.84 -2.82
N LEU A 49 7.74 6.83 -3.83
CA LEU A 49 7.71 5.79 -4.85
C LEU A 49 9.03 5.72 -5.63
N GLN A 50 9.55 6.87 -6.05
CA GLN A 50 10.85 6.94 -6.73
C GLN A 50 11.99 6.38 -5.86
N GLN A 51 11.94 6.59 -4.54
CA GLN A 51 12.96 6.09 -3.62
C GLN A 51 12.88 4.58 -3.41
N VAL A 52 11.68 4.02 -3.40
CA VAL A 52 11.42 2.57 -3.34
C VAL A 52 11.92 1.91 -4.63
N THR A 53 11.56 2.47 -5.78
CA THR A 53 11.88 1.89 -7.10
C THR A 53 13.37 2.02 -7.44
N ALA A 54 14.03 3.08 -6.97
CA ALA A 54 15.49 3.23 -7.06
C ALA A 54 16.25 2.10 -6.33
N ARG A 55 15.62 1.46 -5.33
CA ARG A 55 16.15 0.27 -4.63
C ARG A 55 15.61 -1.04 -5.18
N GLN A 56 15.06 -1.00 -6.39
CA GLN A 56 14.50 -2.16 -7.08
C GLN A 56 13.25 -2.75 -6.39
N GLY A 57 12.67 -2.04 -5.42
CA GLY A 57 11.37 -2.38 -4.86
C GLY A 57 10.29 -2.21 -5.93
N ARG A 58 9.35 -3.15 -5.98
CA ARG A 58 8.20 -3.10 -6.89
C ARG A 58 6.90 -3.14 -6.09
N PRO A 59 6.34 -1.97 -5.72
CA PRO A 59 5.20 -1.92 -4.81
C PRO A 59 3.88 -2.31 -5.50
N ILE A 60 2.93 -2.80 -4.72
CA ILE A 60 1.51 -2.74 -5.06
C ILE A 60 1.02 -1.33 -4.74
N ILE A 61 0.38 -0.66 -5.71
CA ILE A 61 -0.03 0.74 -5.56
C ILE A 61 -1.54 0.84 -5.57
N LEU A 62 -2.12 1.46 -4.54
CA LEU A 62 -3.49 1.96 -4.55
C LEU A 62 -3.44 3.37 -5.11
N CYS A 63 -4.11 3.63 -6.23
CA CYS A 63 -4.05 4.92 -6.91
C CYS A 63 -5.41 5.37 -7.42
N SER A 64 -5.50 6.65 -7.79
CA SER A 64 -6.68 7.16 -8.49
C SER A 64 -6.83 6.46 -9.84
N LYS A 65 -8.08 6.28 -10.27
CA LYS A 65 -8.38 5.76 -11.60
C LYS A 65 -7.61 6.54 -12.67
N GLU A 66 -7.06 5.83 -13.65
CA GLU A 66 -6.27 6.39 -14.76
C GLU A 66 -4.94 7.06 -14.36
N ASP A 67 -4.43 6.84 -13.13
CA ASP A 67 -3.08 7.29 -12.75
C ASP A 67 -1.97 6.47 -13.43
N THR A 68 -1.64 6.86 -14.65
CA THR A 68 -0.58 6.23 -15.45
C THR A 68 0.83 6.56 -14.95
N GLU A 69 1.00 7.62 -14.15
CA GLU A 69 2.33 8.04 -13.68
C GLU A 69 2.84 7.08 -12.61
N SER A 70 2.02 6.82 -11.60
CA SER A 70 2.34 5.88 -10.52
C SER A 70 2.38 4.43 -11.04
N SER A 71 1.46 4.08 -11.94
CA SER A 71 1.29 2.72 -12.44
C SER A 71 2.52 2.15 -13.16
N LYS A 72 3.33 2.99 -13.81
CA LYS A 72 4.55 2.57 -14.53
C LYS A 72 5.58 1.89 -13.63
N PHE A 73 5.58 2.24 -12.34
CA PHE A 73 6.56 1.75 -11.37
C PHE A 73 5.99 0.66 -10.46
N ALA A 74 4.71 0.33 -10.60
CA ALA A 74 4.03 -0.65 -9.77
C ALA A 74 4.31 -2.09 -10.24
N TYR A 75 4.32 -3.03 -9.30
CA TYR A 75 4.11 -4.44 -9.62
C TYR A 75 2.66 -4.70 -10.05
N LYS A 76 1.71 -4.10 -9.32
CA LYS A 76 0.27 -4.18 -9.57
C LYS A 76 -0.38 -2.90 -9.05
N THR A 77 -1.40 -2.42 -9.75
CA THR A 77 -2.22 -1.30 -9.31
C THR A 77 -3.61 -1.75 -8.88
N ILE A 78 -4.16 -1.04 -7.91
CA ILE A 78 -5.54 -1.11 -7.46
C ILE A 78 -6.11 0.29 -7.64
N GLU A 79 -6.92 0.45 -8.68
CA GLU A 79 -7.53 1.74 -8.98
C GLU A 79 -8.74 2.00 -8.08
N LEU A 80 -8.77 3.19 -7.50
CA LEU A 80 -9.87 3.68 -6.70
C LEU A 80 -10.60 4.81 -7.45
N PRO A 81 -11.94 4.85 -7.37
CA PRO A 81 -12.69 5.94 -7.93
C PRO A 81 -12.34 7.25 -7.22
N HIS A 82 -12.41 8.35 -7.96
CA HIS A 82 -12.29 9.68 -7.36
C HIS A 82 -13.43 9.92 -6.37
N THR A 83 -13.10 10.48 -5.21
CA THR A 83 -14.07 10.86 -4.17
C THR A 83 -13.65 12.18 -3.54
N VAL A 84 -14.52 12.76 -2.71
CA VAL A 84 -14.16 13.88 -1.84
C VAL A 84 -13.10 13.47 -0.81
N ASP A 85 -12.19 14.40 -0.49
CA ASP A 85 -11.03 14.18 0.40
C ASP A 85 -11.39 13.48 1.72
N CYS A 86 -12.51 13.87 2.34
CA CYS A 86 -12.95 13.31 3.63
C CYS A 86 -13.32 11.82 3.55
N LEU A 87 -13.67 11.29 2.38
CA LEU A 87 -14.03 9.89 2.17
C LEU A 87 -12.89 9.06 1.57
N GLN A 88 -11.81 9.71 1.13
CA GLN A 88 -10.69 9.06 0.46
C GLN A 88 -10.00 8.02 1.36
N GLY A 89 -9.87 8.33 2.66
CA GLY A 89 -9.34 7.41 3.67
C GLY A 89 -10.21 6.16 3.80
N ILE A 90 -11.54 6.31 3.83
CA ILE A 90 -12.47 5.19 3.96
C ILE A 90 -12.36 4.26 2.75
N LEU A 91 -12.38 4.81 1.53
CA LEU A 91 -12.28 4.02 0.31
C LEU A 91 -10.94 3.28 0.19
N SER A 92 -9.84 3.88 0.64
CA SER A 92 -8.51 3.24 0.58
C SER A 92 -8.32 2.10 1.59
N VAL A 93 -9.08 2.09 2.69
CA VAL A 93 -9.01 1.01 3.71
C VAL A 93 -9.67 -0.28 3.22
N ILE A 94 -10.78 -0.20 2.49
CA ILE A 94 -11.53 -1.36 1.98
C ILE A 94 -10.63 -2.38 1.24
N PRO A 95 -9.87 -2.00 0.19
CA PRO A 95 -8.99 -2.95 -0.50
C PRO A 95 -7.87 -3.50 0.41
N LEU A 96 -7.38 -2.73 1.38
CA LEU A 96 -6.37 -3.20 2.32
C LEU A 96 -6.92 -4.24 3.31
N GLN A 97 -8.17 -4.09 3.72
CA GLN A 97 -8.88 -5.09 4.54
C GLN A 97 -9.09 -6.38 3.75
N LEU A 98 -9.58 -6.28 2.50
CA LEU A 98 -9.76 -7.44 1.62
C LEU A 98 -8.43 -8.13 1.31
N LEU A 99 -7.36 -7.37 1.09
CA LEU A 99 -6.02 -7.92 0.90
C LEU A 99 -5.58 -8.71 2.15
N SER A 100 -5.77 -8.15 3.34
CA SER A 100 -5.46 -8.83 4.60
C SER A 100 -6.27 -10.13 4.76
N PHE A 101 -7.55 -10.11 4.40
CA PHE A 101 -8.41 -11.29 4.42
C PHE A 101 -7.88 -12.38 3.48
N HIS A 102 -7.67 -12.05 2.20
CA HIS A 102 -7.18 -13.02 1.22
C HIS A 102 -5.79 -13.57 1.58
N LEU A 103 -4.91 -12.75 2.13
CA LEU A 103 -3.61 -13.20 2.63
C LEU A 103 -3.72 -14.19 3.80
N ALA A 104 -4.74 -14.04 4.65
CA ALA A 104 -4.99 -14.95 5.76
C ALA A 104 -5.56 -16.29 5.27
N VAL A 105 -6.56 -16.24 4.38
CA VAL A 105 -7.15 -17.44 3.74
C VAL A 105 -6.06 -18.23 3.02
N LEU A 106 -5.21 -17.57 2.22
CA LEU A 106 -4.11 -18.22 1.49
C LEU A 106 -3.07 -18.86 2.41
N ARG A 107 -2.95 -18.37 3.66
CA ARG A 107 -2.08 -18.98 4.68
C ARG A 107 -2.76 -20.07 5.51
N GLY A 108 -4.04 -20.35 5.26
CA GLY A 108 -4.81 -21.34 6.01
C GLY A 108 -5.20 -20.88 7.41
N TYR A 109 -5.22 -19.57 7.68
CA TYR A 109 -5.73 -19.04 8.95
C TYR A 109 -7.25 -18.95 8.95
N ASP A 110 -7.86 -19.24 10.10
CA ASP A 110 -9.29 -19.04 10.29
C ASP A 110 -9.60 -17.54 10.43
N VAL A 111 -10.25 -17.01 9.41
CA VAL A 111 -10.61 -15.60 9.34
C VAL A 111 -12.00 -15.33 9.92
N SER A 112 -12.77 -16.37 10.24
CA SER A 112 -14.14 -16.23 10.77
C SER A 112 -14.20 -15.58 12.16
N ALA A 113 -13.12 -15.70 12.94
CA ALA A 113 -12.98 -15.04 14.22
C ALA A 113 -12.73 -13.52 14.11
N PHE A 114 -12.30 -13.04 12.93
CA PHE A 114 -12.01 -11.63 12.68
C PHE A 114 -13.18 -11.02 11.91
N TYR A 115 -14.18 -10.48 12.61
CA TYR A 115 -15.20 -9.63 12.00
C TYR A 115 -14.48 -8.44 11.33
N ILE A 116 -14.47 -8.41 10.00
CA ILE A 116 -14.01 -7.29 9.16
C ILE A 116 -15.16 -6.32 8.97
#